data_AF-A0A7C3QFN2-F1
#
_entry.id   AF-A0A7C3QFN2-F1
#
_cell.length_a   1.000
_cell.length_b   1.000
_cell.length_c   1.000
_cell.angle_alpha   90.00
_cell.angle_beta   90.00
_cell.angle_gamma   90.00
#
_symmetry.space_group_name_H-M   'P 1'
#
loop_
_entity.id
_entity.type
_entity.pdbx_description
1 polymer ?
#
loop_
_entity_poly.entity_id
_entity_poly.type
_entity_poly.pdbx_seq_one_letter_code
_entity_poly.pdbx_strand_id
1 'polypeptide(L)'
;MFEAVLFDFDGVLVDYVDSDIQSLRWLHSCVKPDVCFADFLDTAVEEIMIFHRLVDAGQANPLQMHEFRLKRTFQQHKIIWREHYVNIYKDKLLKTCVPFPGVPEMLAAVKQKVKTGLVTNAYDGKEQRKRIANAGLVEYFDAIIVAGEIGVYKPAPAIFLQALQRIETTPDATLFVGDSITHDMVGAKSVGMTTVLFHKNSTRNSDAADYTAVGAIQLKILLTHLLT
;
A
#
# COMPACT_ATOMS: atom_id res chain seq x y z
N MET A 1 0.91 -20.69 -18.64
CA MET A 1 1.69 -19.44 -18.82
C MET A 1 0.85 -18.33 -18.24
N PHE A 2 1.42 -17.41 -17.46
CA PHE A 2 0.64 -16.33 -16.86
C PHE A 2 0.30 -15.27 -17.91
N GLU A 3 -0.91 -14.73 -17.84
CA GLU A 3 -1.44 -13.71 -18.73
C GLU A 3 -1.54 -12.32 -18.07
N ALA A 4 -1.42 -12.28 -16.74
CA ALA A 4 -1.51 -11.06 -15.96
C ALA A 4 -0.67 -11.07 -14.68
N VAL A 5 -0.30 -9.87 -14.24
CA VAL A 5 0.28 -9.62 -12.91
C VAL A 5 -0.50 -8.50 -12.21
N LEU A 6 -1.01 -8.81 -11.03
CA LEU A 6 -1.59 -7.86 -10.09
C LEU A 6 -0.57 -7.50 -9.01
N PHE A 7 -0.53 -6.22 -8.64
CA PHE A 7 0.37 -5.70 -7.62
C PHE A 7 -0.43 -5.08 -6.48
N ASP A 8 0.02 -5.24 -5.25
CA ASP A 8 -0.27 -4.26 -4.20
C ASP A 8 0.54 -2.96 -4.42
N PHE A 9 0.14 -1.88 -3.76
CA PHE A 9 0.80 -0.58 -3.86
C PHE A 9 1.80 -0.34 -2.73
N ASP A 10 1.34 -0.39 -1.48
CA ASP A 10 2.06 0.10 -0.31
C ASP A 10 2.93 -1.03 0.25
N GLY A 11 4.25 -0.85 0.26
CA GLY A 11 5.19 -1.90 0.65
C GLY A 11 5.71 -2.75 -0.52
N VAL A 12 5.04 -2.70 -1.68
CA VAL A 12 5.49 -3.35 -2.93
C VAL A 12 6.08 -2.36 -3.94
N LEU A 13 5.36 -1.28 -4.25
CA LEU A 13 5.77 -0.31 -5.28
C LEU A 13 6.33 0.97 -4.67
N VAL A 14 5.79 1.38 -3.53
CA VAL A 14 6.20 2.57 -2.78
C VAL A 14 6.41 2.25 -1.30
N ASP A 15 7.12 3.12 -0.60
CA ASP A 15 7.29 3.01 0.86
C ASP A 15 6.30 3.91 1.60
N TYR A 16 5.18 3.35 2.05
CA TYR A 16 4.23 4.10 2.87
C TYR A 16 4.83 4.50 4.22
N VAL A 17 5.58 3.61 4.86
CA VAL A 17 6.13 3.83 6.20
C VAL A 17 7.13 4.97 6.18
N ASP A 18 8.04 4.98 5.20
CA ASP A 18 8.98 6.08 5.02
C ASP A 18 8.26 7.39 4.67
N SER A 19 7.25 7.35 3.80
CA SER A 19 6.41 8.52 3.48
C SER A 19 5.69 9.07 4.71
N ASP A 20 5.14 8.21 5.56
CA ASP A 20 4.48 8.58 6.81
C ASP A 20 5.47 9.23 7.78
N ILE A 21 6.63 8.61 8.00
CA ILE A 21 7.68 9.14 8.88
C ILE A 21 8.15 10.52 8.41
N GLN A 22 8.41 10.69 7.10
CA GLN A 22 8.80 11.98 6.54
C GLN A 22 7.70 13.04 6.71
N SER A 23 6.43 12.64 6.61
CA SER A 23 5.28 13.52 6.77
C SER A 23 5.06 13.96 8.21
N LEU A 24 5.18 13.02 9.15
CA LEU A 24 5.16 13.32 10.59
C LEU A 24 6.33 14.22 10.98
N ARG A 25 7.53 13.96 10.46
CA ARG A 25 8.72 14.79 10.72
C ARG A 25 8.56 16.21 10.22
N TRP A 26 7.97 16.37 9.04
CA TRP A 26 7.65 17.67 8.48
C TRP A 26 6.58 18.41 9.31
N LEU A 27 5.51 17.71 9.72
CA LEU A 27 4.50 18.30 10.58
C LEU A 27 5.10 18.72 11.93
N HIS A 28 5.91 17.85 12.55
CA HIS A 28 6.61 18.13 13.80
C HIS A 28 7.51 19.38 13.68
N SER A 29 8.26 19.53 12.58
CA SER A 29 9.11 20.71 12.36
C SER A 29 8.34 21.99 12.09
N CYS A 30 7.13 21.91 11.55
CA CYS A 30 6.22 23.04 11.37
C CYS A 30 5.63 23.50 12.72
N VAL A 31 5.23 22.55 13.57
CA VAL A 31 4.57 22.81 14.86
C VAL A 31 5.57 23.19 15.96
N LYS A 32 6.79 22.63 15.91
CA LYS A 32 7.87 22.81 16.89
C LYS A 32 7.41 22.57 18.34
N PRO A 33 6.80 21.41 18.64
CA PRO A 33 6.32 21.12 19.99
C PRO A 33 7.49 20.85 20.96
N ASP A 34 7.20 20.96 22.27
CA ASP A 34 8.13 20.59 23.35
C ASP A 34 8.13 19.07 23.61
N VAL A 35 8.36 18.31 22.55
CA VAL A 35 8.57 16.85 22.58
C VAL A 35 9.52 16.47 21.45
N CYS A 36 10.43 15.54 21.71
CA CYS A 36 11.35 15.10 20.67
C CYS A 36 10.60 14.32 19.57
N PHE A 37 11.15 14.28 18.35
CA PHE A 37 10.48 13.62 17.24
C PHE A 37 10.30 12.10 17.47
N ALA A 38 11.22 11.45 18.19
CA ALA A 38 11.12 10.01 18.45
C ALA A 38 9.85 9.68 19.26
N ASP A 39 9.64 10.36 20.39
CA ASP A 39 8.45 10.14 21.22
C ASP A 39 7.15 10.52 20.48
N PHE A 40 7.18 11.59 19.67
CA PHE A 40 6.05 11.98 18.83
C PHE A 40 5.71 10.88 17.79
N LEU A 41 6.73 10.31 17.15
CA LEU A 41 6.57 9.24 16.16
C LEU A 41 6.03 7.97 16.81
N ASP A 42 6.56 7.56 17.96
CA ASP A 42 6.11 6.35 18.67
C ASP A 42 4.62 6.45 19.01
N THR A 43 4.17 7.59 19.53
CA THR A 43 2.74 7.83 19.76
C THR A 43 1.92 7.84 18.46
N ALA A 44 2.42 8.45 17.38
CA ALA A 44 1.72 8.47 16.09
C ALA A 44 1.55 7.07 15.47
N VAL A 45 2.49 6.17 15.74
CA VAL A 45 2.45 4.76 15.35
C VAL A 45 1.46 3.99 16.23
N GLU A 46 1.45 4.21 17.53
CA GLU A 46 0.46 3.59 18.42
C GLU A 46 -0.98 4.00 18.05
N GLU A 47 -1.19 5.29 17.77
CA GLU A 47 -2.52 5.83 17.46
C GLU A 47 -3.06 5.36 16.09
N ILE A 48 -2.20 5.13 15.09
CA ILE A 48 -2.66 4.50 13.84
C ILE A 48 -3.03 3.02 14.05
N MET A 49 -2.29 2.30 14.89
CA MET A 49 -2.60 0.91 15.22
C MET A 49 -3.88 0.77 16.04
N ILE A 50 -4.14 1.72 16.95
CA ILE A 50 -5.44 1.83 17.64
C ILE A 50 -6.56 2.06 16.63
N PHE A 51 -6.36 2.99 15.69
CA PHE A 51 -7.38 3.30 14.69
C PHE A 51 -7.74 2.10 13.81
N HIS A 52 -6.76 1.33 13.36
CA HIS A 52 -7.03 0.09 12.60
C HIS A 52 -7.92 -0.89 13.39
N ARG A 53 -7.65 -1.10 14.68
CA ARG A 53 -8.50 -1.96 15.52
C ARG A 53 -9.92 -1.43 15.65
N LEU A 54 -10.11 -0.11 15.70
CA LEU A 54 -11.44 0.49 15.75
C LEU A 54 -12.18 0.31 14.42
N VAL A 55 -11.48 0.44 13.29
CA VAL A 55 -12.04 0.15 11.96
C VAL A 55 -12.45 -1.31 11.85
N ASP A 56 -11.59 -2.25 12.27
CA ASP A 56 -11.87 -3.69 12.25
C ASP A 56 -13.08 -4.04 13.13
N ALA A 57 -13.28 -3.32 14.23
CA ALA A 57 -14.44 -3.45 15.11
C ALA A 57 -15.71 -2.75 14.61
N GLY A 58 -15.67 -2.04 13.47
CA GLY A 58 -16.77 -1.25 12.95
C GLY A 58 -17.09 0.01 13.77
N GLN A 59 -16.14 0.47 14.59
CA GLN A 59 -16.30 1.56 15.56
C GLN A 59 -15.75 2.91 15.06
N ALA A 60 -15.08 2.93 13.91
CA ALA A 60 -14.52 4.14 13.31
C ALA A 60 -14.79 4.20 11.81
N ASN A 61 -15.02 5.41 11.30
CA ASN A 61 -15.06 5.67 9.87
C ASN A 61 -13.62 5.72 9.33
N PRO A 62 -13.21 4.80 8.43
CA PRO A 62 -11.83 4.74 7.96
C PRO A 62 -11.32 6.01 7.27
N LEU A 63 -12.23 6.83 6.70
CA LEU A 63 -11.88 8.12 6.08
C LEU A 63 -11.36 9.16 7.10
N GLN A 64 -11.56 8.93 8.39
CA GLN A 64 -11.11 9.81 9.46
C GLN A 64 -9.72 9.44 10.01
N MET A 65 -9.03 8.45 9.43
CA MET A 65 -7.77 7.91 9.96
C MET A 65 -6.76 8.99 10.32
N HIS A 66 -6.41 9.83 9.35
CA HIS A 66 -5.37 10.86 9.52
C HIS A 66 -5.75 11.90 10.57
N GLU A 67 -6.99 12.38 10.56
CA GLU A 67 -7.48 13.32 11.56
C GLU A 67 -7.46 12.69 12.96
N PHE A 68 -8.01 11.49 13.10
CA PHE A 68 -8.11 10.77 14.36
C PHE A 68 -6.73 10.55 14.99
N ARG A 69 -5.81 9.91 14.24
CA ARG A 69 -4.49 9.56 14.79
C ARG A 69 -3.65 10.79 15.12
N LEU A 70 -3.69 11.82 14.28
CA LEU A 70 -2.89 13.03 14.48
C LEU A 70 -3.44 13.83 15.66
N LYS A 71 -4.75 14.03 15.74
CA LYS A 71 -5.38 14.73 16.86
C LYS A 71 -5.05 14.08 18.20
N ARG A 72 -5.13 12.74 18.27
CA ARG A 72 -4.80 11.99 19.48
C ARG A 72 -3.31 12.05 19.82
N THR A 73 -2.44 11.95 18.83
CA THR A 73 -0.99 12.15 19.03
C THR A 73 -0.69 13.53 19.63
N PHE A 74 -1.35 14.58 19.11
CA PHE A 74 -1.20 15.93 19.64
C PHE A 74 -1.71 16.03 21.08
N GLN A 75 -2.85 15.41 21.39
CA GLN A 75 -3.44 15.41 22.73
C GLN A 75 -2.54 14.72 23.77
N GLN A 76 -1.93 13.58 23.43
CA GLN A 76 -1.01 12.86 24.33
C GLN A 76 0.20 13.72 24.72
N HIS A 77 0.69 14.51 23.77
CA HIS A 77 1.83 15.42 23.96
C HIS A 77 1.44 16.84 24.38
N LYS A 78 0.17 17.08 24.74
CA LYS A 78 -0.37 18.39 25.15
C LYS A 78 -0.13 19.50 24.12
N ILE A 79 -0.08 19.14 22.84
CA ILE A 79 0.08 20.06 21.71
C ILE A 79 -1.30 20.60 21.32
N ILE A 80 -1.40 21.91 21.07
CA ILE A 80 -2.65 22.53 20.60
C ILE A 80 -2.99 22.00 19.21
N TRP A 81 -4.11 21.29 19.09
CA TRP A 81 -4.64 20.79 17.82
C TRP A 81 -5.22 21.91 16.95
N ARG A 82 -4.99 21.82 15.64
CA ARG A 82 -5.63 22.66 14.61
C ARG A 82 -5.95 21.80 13.39
N GLU A 83 -7.16 21.92 12.87
CA GLU A 83 -7.64 21.06 11.77
C GLU A 83 -6.77 21.10 10.51
N HIS A 84 -6.13 22.25 10.22
CA HIS A 84 -5.27 22.36 9.04
C HIS A 84 -3.98 21.52 9.10
N TYR A 85 -3.61 20.97 10.26
CA TYR A 85 -2.45 20.09 10.38
C TYR A 85 -2.61 18.78 9.60
N VAL A 86 -3.86 18.30 9.45
CA VAL A 86 -4.15 17.16 8.59
C VAL A 86 -3.72 17.46 7.15
N ASN A 87 -4.00 18.67 6.65
CA ASN A 87 -3.63 19.06 5.29
C ASN A 87 -2.11 19.17 5.13
N ILE A 88 -1.40 19.76 6.10
CA ILE A 88 0.08 19.84 6.08
C ILE A 88 0.69 18.43 5.99
N TYR A 89 0.18 17.50 6.79
CA TYR A 89 0.61 16.10 6.75
C TYR A 89 0.29 15.44 5.41
N LYS A 90 -0.96 15.52 4.93
CA LYS A 90 -1.40 14.88 3.67
C LYS A 90 -0.66 15.42 2.45
N ASP A 91 -0.39 16.72 2.41
CA ASP A 91 0.38 17.36 1.33
C ASP A 91 1.82 16.84 1.29
N LYS A 92 2.43 16.62 2.46
CA LYS A 92 3.77 16.02 2.53
C LYS A 92 3.72 14.55 2.14
N LEU A 93 2.74 13.79 2.62
CA LEU A 93 2.55 12.37 2.32
C LEU A 93 2.44 12.11 0.82
N LEU A 94 1.70 12.98 0.13
CA LEU A 94 1.59 12.93 -1.33
C LEU A 94 2.95 13.15 -2.00
N LYS A 95 3.70 14.19 -1.58
CA LYS A 95 4.99 14.59 -2.19
C LYS A 95 6.12 13.59 -1.91
N THR A 96 6.06 12.85 -0.81
CA THR A 96 7.06 11.84 -0.45
C THR A 96 6.75 10.47 -1.02
N CYS A 97 5.57 10.26 -1.61
CA CYS A 97 5.18 9.02 -2.25
C CYS A 97 5.96 8.84 -3.56
N VAL A 98 7.10 8.16 -3.47
CA VAL A 98 7.99 7.85 -4.59
C VAL A 98 8.12 6.33 -4.77
N PRO A 99 8.21 5.83 -6.02
CA PRO A 99 8.46 4.41 -6.26
C PRO A 99 9.80 3.95 -5.69
N PHE A 100 9.89 2.67 -5.31
CA PHE A 100 11.19 2.07 -5.00
C PHE A 100 12.11 2.10 -6.24
N PRO A 101 13.44 2.19 -6.04
CA PRO A 101 14.39 2.10 -7.15
C PRO A 101 14.17 0.83 -7.98
N GLY A 102 14.09 0.96 -9.30
CA GLY A 102 13.88 -0.16 -10.23
C GLY A 102 12.42 -0.55 -10.47
N VAL A 103 11.45 0.00 -9.72
CA VAL A 103 10.02 -0.30 -9.90
C VAL A 103 9.50 0.17 -11.26
N PRO A 104 9.73 1.42 -11.72
CA PRO A 104 9.26 1.85 -13.04
C PRO A 104 9.78 0.95 -14.18
N GLU A 105 11.06 0.58 -14.14
CA GLU A 105 11.68 -0.28 -15.15
C GLU A 105 11.15 -1.72 -15.09
N MET A 106 10.82 -2.21 -13.90
CA MET A 106 10.19 -3.52 -13.71
C MET A 106 8.76 -3.53 -14.26
N LEU A 107 7.95 -2.53 -13.90
CA LEU A 107 6.58 -2.40 -14.38
C LEU A 107 6.52 -2.22 -15.91
N ALA A 108 7.42 -1.41 -16.49
CA ALA A 108 7.53 -1.26 -17.93
C ALA A 108 7.80 -2.60 -18.64
N ALA A 109 8.72 -3.41 -18.10
CA ALA A 109 9.06 -4.72 -18.67
C ALA A 109 7.92 -5.73 -18.55
N VAL A 110 7.17 -5.71 -17.43
CA VAL A 110 6.02 -6.60 -17.22
C VAL A 110 4.88 -6.23 -18.15
N LYS A 111 4.54 -4.93 -18.26
CA LYS A 111 3.44 -4.43 -19.12
C LYS A 111 3.64 -4.77 -20.60
N GLN A 112 4.88 -4.91 -21.07
CA GLN A 112 5.17 -5.33 -22.45
C GLN A 112 4.82 -6.79 -22.74
N LYS A 113 4.67 -7.63 -21.72
CA LYS A 113 4.44 -9.07 -21.87
C LYS A 113 3.01 -9.48 -21.56
N VAL A 114 2.42 -8.87 -20.53
CA VAL A 114 1.16 -9.32 -19.92
C VAL A 114 0.34 -8.13 -19.42
N LYS A 115 -0.93 -8.38 -19.13
CA LYS A 115 -1.79 -7.37 -18.50
C LYS A 115 -1.31 -7.07 -17.09
N THR A 116 -1.45 -5.83 -16.67
CA THR A 116 -1.02 -5.37 -15.35
C THR A 116 -2.16 -4.71 -14.61
N GLY A 117 -2.28 -5.00 -13.32
CA GLY A 117 -3.25 -4.31 -12.48
C GLY A 117 -2.71 -3.97 -11.10
N LEU A 118 -3.36 -3.02 -10.45
CA LEU A 118 -3.04 -2.58 -9.10
C LEU A 118 -4.25 -2.83 -8.19
N VAL A 119 -4.03 -3.42 -7.01
CA VAL A 119 -5.07 -3.70 -6.01
C VAL A 119 -4.59 -3.24 -4.64
N THR A 120 -5.15 -2.14 -4.13
CA THR A 120 -4.72 -1.49 -2.88
C THR A 120 -5.86 -1.39 -1.86
N ASN A 121 -5.52 -1.57 -0.59
CA ASN A 121 -6.44 -1.52 0.56
C ASN A 121 -6.72 -0.11 1.11
N ALA A 122 -6.43 0.94 0.34
CA ALA A 122 -6.65 2.32 0.80
C ALA A 122 -8.14 2.63 1.00
N TYR A 123 -8.43 3.34 2.10
CA TYR A 123 -9.79 3.77 2.48
C TYR A 123 -10.30 4.96 1.65
N ASP A 124 -9.45 5.96 1.38
CA ASP A 124 -9.80 7.13 0.58
C ASP A 124 -9.34 6.94 -0.86
N GLY A 125 -10.28 6.63 -1.76
CA GLY A 125 -10.01 6.45 -3.19
C GLY A 125 -9.38 7.67 -3.86
N LYS A 126 -9.82 8.88 -3.49
CA LYS A 126 -9.33 10.12 -4.09
C LYS A 126 -7.90 10.41 -3.67
N GLU A 127 -7.57 10.19 -2.39
CA GLU A 127 -6.19 10.28 -1.89
C GLU A 127 -5.30 9.25 -2.58
N GLN A 128 -5.75 7.99 -2.65
CA GLN A 128 -4.95 6.91 -3.22
C GLN A 128 -4.66 7.13 -4.71
N ARG A 129 -5.66 7.55 -5.50
CA ARG A 129 -5.44 7.90 -6.92
C ARG A 129 -4.43 9.03 -7.09
N LYS A 130 -4.46 10.04 -6.22
CA LYS A 130 -3.44 11.11 -6.24
C LYS A 130 -2.05 10.57 -5.93
N ARG A 131 -1.91 9.67 -4.95
CA ARG A 131 -0.63 9.03 -4.61
C ARG A 131 -0.06 8.24 -5.79
N ILE A 132 -0.89 7.42 -6.44
CA ILE A 132 -0.49 6.65 -7.62
C ILE A 132 -0.07 7.58 -8.79
N ALA A 133 -0.84 8.65 -9.03
CA ALA A 133 -0.53 9.64 -10.05
C ALA A 133 0.76 10.41 -9.76
N ASN A 134 0.97 10.84 -8.52
CA ASN A 134 2.16 11.58 -8.11
C ASN A 134 3.43 10.70 -8.14
N ALA A 135 3.27 9.41 -7.88
CA ALA A 135 4.34 8.43 -8.05
C ALA A 135 4.67 8.13 -9.53
N GLY A 136 3.89 8.67 -10.48
CA GLY A 136 4.08 8.44 -11.92
C GLY A 136 3.75 7.01 -12.35
N LEU A 137 2.84 6.32 -11.63
CA LEU A 137 2.62 4.89 -11.82
C LEU A 137 1.35 4.53 -12.61
N VAL A 138 0.50 5.50 -12.94
CA VAL A 138 -0.81 5.26 -13.55
C VAL A 138 -0.72 4.52 -14.89
N GLU A 139 0.21 4.92 -15.74
CA GLU A 139 0.35 4.38 -17.11
C GLU A 139 0.80 2.91 -17.15
N TYR A 140 1.34 2.40 -16.03
CA TYR A 140 1.79 1.02 -15.95
C TYR A 140 0.67 0.00 -15.76
N PHE A 141 -0.57 0.41 -15.49
CA PHE A 141 -1.67 -0.49 -15.14
C PHE A 141 -2.82 -0.38 -16.12
N ASP A 142 -3.34 -1.54 -16.55
CA ASP A 142 -4.56 -1.63 -17.35
C ASP A 142 -5.80 -1.49 -16.48
N ALA A 143 -5.72 -1.88 -15.20
CA ALA A 143 -6.75 -1.61 -14.20
C ALA A 143 -6.17 -1.23 -12.85
N ILE A 144 -6.82 -0.27 -12.17
CA ILE A 144 -6.50 0.14 -10.80
C ILE A 144 -7.75 -0.07 -9.95
N ILE A 145 -7.64 -0.93 -8.94
CA ILE A 145 -8.67 -1.25 -7.95
C ILE A 145 -8.27 -0.64 -6.62
N VAL A 146 -9.07 0.31 -6.13
CA VAL A 146 -8.91 0.87 -4.80
C VAL A 146 -10.07 0.40 -3.93
N ALA A 147 -9.76 -0.29 -2.83
CA ALA A 147 -10.74 -0.91 -1.96
C ALA A 147 -11.83 0.07 -1.48
N GLY A 148 -11.44 1.27 -1.05
CA GLY A 148 -12.35 2.32 -0.60
C GLY A 148 -13.34 2.82 -1.66
N GLU A 149 -13.08 2.62 -2.95
CA GLU A 149 -14.01 3.00 -4.03
C GLU A 149 -15.12 1.97 -4.26
N ILE A 150 -14.87 0.71 -3.88
CA ILE A 150 -15.80 -0.40 -4.08
C ILE A 150 -16.38 -0.95 -2.78
N GLY A 151 -15.87 -0.51 -1.62
CA GLY A 151 -16.33 -0.94 -0.30
C GLY A 151 -15.93 -2.37 0.09
N VAL A 152 -14.96 -2.96 -0.61
CA VAL A 152 -14.47 -4.32 -0.37
C VAL A 152 -12.96 -4.27 -0.24
N TYR A 153 -12.42 -4.90 0.81
CA TYR A 153 -11.01 -4.85 1.18
C TYR A 153 -10.39 -6.24 1.15
N LYS A 154 -9.11 -6.33 0.78
CA LYS A 154 -8.30 -7.54 0.97
C LYS A 154 -8.29 -7.91 2.45
N PRO A 155 -8.35 -9.21 2.83
CA PRO A 155 -8.25 -10.39 1.97
C PRO A 155 -9.59 -10.89 1.39
N ALA A 156 -10.67 -10.11 1.42
CA ALA A 156 -11.96 -10.59 0.92
C ALA A 156 -11.84 -11.01 -0.56
N PRO A 157 -12.29 -12.22 -0.96
CA PRO A 157 -12.17 -12.71 -2.33
C PRO A 157 -12.71 -11.75 -3.40
N ALA A 158 -13.77 -11.02 -3.07
CA ALA A 158 -14.47 -10.14 -3.99
C ALA A 158 -13.59 -9.02 -4.58
N ILE A 159 -12.57 -8.48 -3.87
CA ILE A 159 -11.68 -7.46 -4.47
C ILE A 159 -10.76 -8.06 -5.53
N PHE A 160 -10.26 -9.28 -5.32
CA PHE A 160 -9.41 -9.98 -6.28
C PHE A 160 -10.22 -10.39 -7.51
N LEU A 161 -11.43 -10.92 -7.32
CA LEU A 161 -12.34 -11.26 -8.43
C LEU A 161 -12.72 -10.03 -9.26
N GLN A 162 -12.95 -8.87 -8.62
CA GLN A 162 -13.17 -7.61 -9.32
C GLN A 162 -11.93 -7.19 -10.13
N ALA A 163 -10.73 -7.36 -9.58
CA ALA A 163 -9.49 -7.07 -10.30
C ALA A 163 -9.32 -7.96 -11.54
N LEU A 164 -9.52 -9.27 -11.39
CA LEU A 164 -9.48 -10.26 -12.48
C LEU A 164 -10.50 -9.95 -13.57
N GLN A 165 -11.71 -9.54 -13.17
CA GLN A 165 -12.75 -9.11 -14.12
C GLN A 165 -12.32 -7.87 -14.92
N ARG A 166 -11.74 -6.85 -14.26
CA ARG A 166 -11.35 -5.60 -14.95
C ARG A 166 -10.16 -5.77 -15.89
N ILE A 167 -9.25 -6.69 -15.58
CA ILE A 167 -8.14 -7.03 -16.47
C ILE A 167 -8.50 -8.17 -17.43
N GLU A 168 -9.71 -8.74 -17.34
CA GLU A 168 -10.21 -9.83 -18.19
C GLU A 168 -9.24 -11.02 -18.25
N THR A 169 -9.03 -11.67 -17.11
CA THR A 169 -8.19 -12.87 -16.99
C THR A 169 -8.78 -13.84 -15.96
N THR A 170 -8.19 -15.03 -15.83
CA THR A 170 -8.58 -16.04 -14.84
C THR A 170 -7.59 -16.11 -13.67
N PRO A 171 -8.02 -16.56 -12.47
CA PRO A 171 -7.13 -16.64 -11.33
C PRO A 171 -5.88 -17.49 -11.58
N ASP A 172 -6.03 -18.66 -12.20
CA ASP A 172 -4.95 -19.61 -12.48
C ASP A 172 -3.92 -19.08 -13.50
N ALA A 173 -4.30 -18.09 -14.31
CA ALA A 173 -3.43 -17.39 -15.24
C ALA A 173 -2.85 -16.08 -14.67
N THR A 174 -3.04 -15.80 -13.37
CA THR A 174 -2.64 -14.50 -12.77
C THR A 174 -1.72 -14.64 -11.57
N LEU A 175 -0.68 -13.80 -11.56
CA LEU A 175 0.18 -13.59 -10.41
C LEU A 175 -0.34 -12.44 -9.53
N PHE A 176 -0.28 -12.59 -8.21
CA PHE A 176 -0.44 -11.48 -7.26
C PHE A 176 0.87 -11.22 -6.51
N VAL A 177 1.39 -10.00 -6.61
CA VAL A 177 2.57 -9.54 -5.89
C VAL A 177 2.13 -8.65 -4.73
N GLY A 178 2.39 -9.09 -3.49
CA GLY A 178 1.98 -8.39 -2.27
C GLY A 178 3.04 -8.51 -1.18
N ASP A 179 2.98 -7.67 -0.15
CA ASP A 179 3.89 -7.71 1.00
C ASP A 179 3.21 -8.29 2.26
N SER A 180 1.88 -8.38 2.26
CA SER A 180 1.09 -8.82 3.40
C SER A 180 0.66 -10.27 3.28
N ILE A 181 1.09 -11.12 4.23
CA ILE A 181 0.60 -12.51 4.29
C ILE A 181 -0.92 -12.55 4.47
N THR A 182 -1.45 -11.76 5.40
CA THR A 182 -2.87 -11.80 5.77
C THR A 182 -3.77 -11.17 4.73
N HIS A 183 -3.40 -10.03 4.15
CA HIS A 183 -4.24 -9.34 3.18
C HIS A 183 -4.02 -9.86 1.76
N ASP A 184 -2.76 -10.06 1.35
CA ASP A 184 -2.43 -10.37 -0.04
C ASP A 184 -2.37 -11.86 -0.28
N MET A 185 -1.51 -12.58 0.44
CA MET A 185 -1.23 -13.99 0.13
C MET A 185 -2.46 -14.86 0.38
N VAL A 186 -3.05 -14.75 1.57
CA VAL A 186 -4.29 -15.48 1.92
C VAL A 186 -5.43 -15.11 0.97
N GLY A 187 -5.60 -13.81 0.68
CA GLY A 187 -6.67 -13.31 -0.19
C GLY A 187 -6.54 -13.81 -1.63
N ALA A 188 -5.38 -13.62 -2.25
CA ALA A 188 -5.12 -14.03 -3.63
C ALA A 188 -5.16 -15.57 -3.79
N LYS A 189 -4.60 -16.33 -2.84
CA LYS A 189 -4.68 -17.80 -2.86
C LYS A 189 -6.13 -18.29 -2.75
N SER A 190 -6.98 -17.61 -1.97
CA SER A 190 -8.37 -18.03 -1.78
C SER A 190 -9.20 -18.02 -3.08
N VAL A 191 -8.78 -17.24 -4.09
CA VAL A 191 -9.42 -17.19 -5.40
C VAL A 191 -8.68 -18.00 -6.47
N GLY A 192 -7.57 -18.66 -6.11
CA GLY A 192 -6.79 -19.53 -7.02
C GLY A 192 -5.65 -18.84 -7.77
N MET A 193 -5.23 -17.64 -7.36
CA MET A 193 -4.08 -16.96 -7.95
C MET A 193 -2.76 -17.53 -7.47
N THR A 194 -1.72 -17.45 -8.32
CA THR A 194 -0.35 -17.69 -7.90
C THR A 194 0.20 -16.45 -7.19
N THR A 195 0.94 -16.64 -6.10
CA THR A 195 1.32 -15.55 -5.20
C THR A 195 2.83 -15.37 -5.09
N VAL A 196 3.23 -14.10 -5.07
CA VAL A 196 4.61 -13.67 -4.85
C VAL A 196 4.64 -12.77 -3.62
N LEU A 197 5.25 -13.26 -2.54
CA LEU A 197 5.49 -12.45 -1.34
C LEU A 197 6.72 -11.59 -1.56
N PHE A 198 6.52 -10.28 -1.55
CA PHE A 198 7.56 -9.28 -1.69
C PHE A 198 8.05 -8.81 -0.32
N HIS A 199 9.36 -8.64 -0.21
CA HIS A 199 9.98 -7.97 0.92
C HIS A 199 10.95 -6.91 0.43
N LYS A 200 10.95 -5.74 1.07
CA LYS A 200 11.89 -4.67 0.71
C LYS A 200 13.34 -5.06 0.99
N ASN A 201 13.63 -5.59 2.19
CA ASN A 201 15.01 -5.66 2.73
C ASN A 201 15.45 -7.04 3.26
N SER A 202 14.55 -8.00 3.49
CA SER A 202 14.94 -9.28 4.08
C SER A 202 14.07 -10.43 3.59
N THR A 203 14.68 -11.60 3.44
CA THR A 203 13.97 -12.84 3.19
C THR A 203 13.32 -13.31 4.48
N ARG A 204 12.01 -13.58 4.44
CA ARG A 204 11.37 -14.52 5.35
C ARG A 204 10.86 -15.66 4.49
N ASN A 205 11.49 -16.83 4.59
CA ASN A 205 10.91 -18.02 4.00
C ASN A 205 9.54 -18.23 4.65
N SER A 206 8.52 -18.30 3.82
CA SER A 206 7.15 -18.48 4.25
C SER A 206 6.44 -19.39 3.27
N ASP A 207 5.87 -20.47 3.79
CA ASP A 207 5.01 -21.37 3.02
C ASP A 207 3.66 -20.70 2.68
N ALA A 208 3.46 -19.45 3.12
CA ALA A 208 2.26 -18.67 2.83
C ALA A 208 2.18 -18.22 1.36
N ALA A 209 3.29 -18.20 0.61
CA ALA A 209 3.34 -17.79 -0.79
C ALA A 209 3.97 -18.85 -1.70
N ASP A 210 3.68 -18.79 -3.00
CA ASP A 210 4.23 -19.75 -3.97
C ASP A 210 5.66 -19.36 -4.38
N TYR A 211 5.93 -18.05 -4.38
CA TYR A 211 7.26 -17.48 -4.58
C TYR A 211 7.53 -16.35 -3.59
N THR A 212 8.81 -16.03 -3.41
CA THR A 212 9.27 -14.89 -2.61
C THR A 212 10.28 -14.06 -3.39
N ALA A 213 10.25 -12.73 -3.24
CA ALA A 213 11.25 -11.84 -3.82
C ALA A 213 11.65 -10.74 -2.85
N VAL A 214 12.94 -10.41 -2.81
CA VAL A 214 13.51 -9.33 -2.01
C VAL A 214 14.04 -8.22 -2.90
N GLY A 215 13.44 -7.04 -2.78
CA GLY A 215 13.78 -5.87 -3.57
C GLY A 215 13.38 -5.98 -5.04
N ALA A 216 13.30 -4.82 -5.71
CA ALA A 216 12.76 -4.71 -7.06
C ALA A 216 13.57 -5.50 -8.10
N ILE A 217 14.90 -5.64 -7.92
CA ILE A 217 15.76 -6.36 -8.85
C ILE A 217 15.41 -7.86 -8.85
N GLN A 218 15.32 -8.49 -7.67
CA GLN A 218 14.97 -9.91 -7.60
C GLN A 218 13.55 -10.15 -8.10
N LEU A 219 12.62 -9.27 -7.75
CA LEU A 219 11.24 -9.35 -8.25
C LEU A 219 11.21 -9.27 -9.78
N LYS A 220 11.96 -8.35 -10.40
CA LYS A 220 12.07 -8.25 -11.86
C LYS A 220 12.62 -9.52 -12.49
N ILE A 221 13.67 -10.11 -11.93
CA ILE A 221 14.26 -11.37 -12.43
C ILE A 221 13.24 -12.51 -12.34
N LEU A 222 12.58 -12.65 -11.20
CA LEU A 222 11.56 -13.66 -10.97
C LEU A 222 10.41 -13.52 -11.98
N LEU A 223 9.83 -12.32 -12.11
CA LEU A 223 8.75 -12.06 -13.06
C LEU A 223 9.21 -12.29 -14.50
N THR A 224 10.45 -11.94 -14.85
CA THR A 224 10.98 -12.23 -16.20
C THR A 224 10.95 -13.73 -16.48
N HIS A 225 11.34 -14.57 -15.52
CA HIS A 225 11.32 -16.02 -15.67
C HIS A 225 9.90 -16.59 -15.74
N LEU A 226 8.99 -16.15 -14.86
CA LEU A 226 7.62 -16.66 -14.80
C LEU A 226 6.75 -16.24 -16.00
N LEU A 227 7.08 -15.12 -16.65
CA LEU A 227 6.36 -14.55 -17.78
C LEU A 227 7.01 -14.89 -19.14
N THR A 228 7.87 -15.91 -19.19
CA THR A 228 8.44 -16.46 -20.44
C THR A 228 7.80 -17.80 -20.73
#